data_AF-A0A2S8GPQ1-F1
#
_entry.id   AF-A0A2S8GPQ1-F1
#
_cell.length_a   1.000
_cell.length_b   1.000
_cell.length_c   1.000
_cell.angle_alpha   90.00
_cell.angle_beta   90.00
_cell.angle_gamma   90.00
#
_symmetry.space_group_name_H-M   'P 1'
#
loop_
_entity.id
_entity.type
_entity.pdbx_description
1 polymer ?
#
loop_
_entity_poly.entity_id
_entity_poly.type
_entity_poly.pdbx_seq_one_letter_code
_entity_poly.pdbx_strand_id
1 'polypeptide(L)'
;MQQYKKRLRLLVEEIGGEIAYLHNEALGIQFESRRVEFVPTSRADMEAIVDLGNGTQTLYLPKQYCFDVTDCLSCKHRAAKLPDYHVRYLLQLSDYIQEEQGEQPLKELQTELAQNPDLERRELGGNIIFPTYYRGILILRYDLASGCTNVLEFNATTSLLDAK
;
A
#
# COMPACT_ATOMS: atom_id res chain seq x y z
N MET A 1 -8.77 14.10 1.71
CA MET A 1 -9.49 12.96 1.09
C MET A 1 -8.91 12.52 -0.27
N GLN A 2 -8.34 13.42 -1.08
CA GLN A 2 -7.73 13.06 -2.40
C GLN A 2 -6.41 12.27 -2.30
N GLN A 3 -5.67 12.38 -1.19
CA GLN A 3 -4.32 11.79 -1.07
C GLN A 3 -4.29 10.25 -1.07
N TYR A 4 -5.29 9.56 -0.49
CA TYR A 4 -5.30 8.09 -0.51
C TYR A 4 -5.59 7.55 -1.92
N LYS A 5 -6.50 8.19 -2.67
CA LYS A 5 -6.81 7.82 -4.06
C LYS A 5 -5.59 7.96 -4.97
N LYS A 6 -4.82 9.05 -4.79
CA LYS A 6 -3.56 9.27 -5.51
C LYS A 6 -2.55 8.16 -5.22
N ARG A 7 -2.33 7.84 -3.94
CA ARG A 7 -1.41 6.77 -3.52
C ARG A 7 -1.85 5.40 -4.02
N LEU A 8 -3.15 5.12 -3.95
CA LEU A 8 -3.71 3.85 -4.41
C LEU A 8 -3.58 3.70 -5.93
N ARG A 9 -3.86 4.77 -6.70
CA ARG A 9 -3.59 4.82 -8.14
C ARG A 9 -2.14 4.46 -8.46
N LEU A 10 -1.19 5.11 -7.78
CA LEU A 10 0.23 4.89 -8.02
C LEU A 10 0.68 3.47 -7.63
N LEU A 11 0.13 2.90 -6.55
CA LEU A 11 0.35 1.49 -6.20
C LEU A 11 -0.16 0.56 -7.31
N VAL A 12 -1.37 0.79 -7.82
CA VAL A 12 -1.99 -0.03 -8.88
C VAL A 12 -1.19 0.05 -10.17
N GLU A 13 -0.77 1.25 -10.58
CA GLU A 13 0.09 1.43 -11.75
C GLU A 13 1.40 0.66 -11.61
N GLU A 14 2.03 0.72 -10.42
CA GLU A 14 3.32 0.05 -10.18
C GLU A 14 3.22 -1.47 -10.26
N ILE A 15 2.17 -2.05 -9.70
CA ILE A 15 1.97 -3.50 -9.73
C ILE A 15 1.25 -4.00 -11.00
N GLY A 16 1.11 -3.14 -12.02
CA GLY A 16 0.62 -3.49 -13.35
C GLY A 16 -0.90 -3.71 -13.43
N GLY A 17 -1.68 -3.00 -12.63
CA GLY A 17 -3.15 -3.08 -12.64
C GLY A 17 -3.82 -1.91 -13.35
N GLU A 18 -5.13 -2.04 -13.53
CA GLU A 18 -5.99 -0.98 -14.05
C GLU A 18 -6.83 -0.37 -12.92
N ILE A 19 -7.06 0.95 -12.97
CA ILE A 19 -7.87 1.67 -11.99
C ILE A 19 -8.94 2.50 -12.68
N ALA A 20 -10.16 2.42 -12.18
CA ALA A 20 -11.32 3.17 -12.63
C ALA A 20 -11.91 4.02 -11.50
N TYR A 21 -12.18 5.29 -11.78
CA TYR A 21 -12.88 6.18 -10.86
C TYR A 21 -14.38 6.09 -11.13
N LEU A 22 -15.12 5.53 -10.17
CA LEU A 22 -16.55 5.29 -10.30
C LEU A 22 -17.37 6.44 -9.68
N HIS A 23 -18.68 6.36 -9.84
CA HIS A 23 -19.61 7.28 -9.17
C HIS A 23 -19.48 7.18 -7.64
N ASN A 24 -19.97 8.19 -6.90
CA ASN A 24 -19.99 8.19 -5.42
C ASN A 24 -18.61 8.03 -4.75
N GLU A 25 -17.57 8.56 -5.37
CA GLU A 25 -16.19 8.45 -4.89
C GLU A 25 -15.61 7.02 -4.84
N ALA A 26 -16.28 6.02 -5.40
CA ALA A 26 -15.77 4.66 -5.45
C ALA A 26 -14.59 4.49 -6.41
N LEU A 27 -13.78 3.46 -6.16
CA LEU A 27 -12.61 3.10 -6.97
C LEU A 27 -12.68 1.63 -7.35
N GLY A 28 -12.68 1.35 -8.66
CA GLY A 28 -12.50 0.00 -9.19
C GLY A 28 -11.03 -0.26 -9.49
N ILE A 29 -10.54 -1.44 -9.16
CA ILE A 29 -9.19 -1.90 -9.48
C ILE A 29 -9.29 -3.29 -10.11
N GLN A 30 -8.54 -3.54 -11.18
CA GLN A 30 -8.55 -4.80 -11.90
C GLN A 30 -7.14 -5.35 -12.16
N PHE A 31 -6.99 -6.66 -11.95
CA PHE A 31 -5.81 -7.47 -12.23
C PHE A 31 -6.22 -8.76 -12.96
N GLU A 32 -5.98 -8.83 -14.26
CA GLU A 32 -6.46 -9.94 -15.10
C GLU A 32 -7.98 -10.15 -14.92
N SER A 33 -8.39 -11.32 -14.43
CA SER A 33 -9.79 -11.68 -14.13
C SER A 33 -10.25 -11.34 -12.71
N ARG A 34 -9.38 -10.72 -11.89
CA ARG A 34 -9.67 -10.37 -10.49
C ARG A 34 -9.92 -8.88 -10.37
N ARG A 35 -10.88 -8.47 -9.57
CA ARG A 35 -11.18 -7.05 -9.33
C ARG A 35 -11.58 -6.78 -7.89
N VAL A 36 -11.38 -5.54 -7.47
CA VAL A 36 -11.95 -4.99 -6.23
C VAL A 36 -12.57 -3.63 -6.51
N GLU A 37 -13.75 -3.40 -5.94
CA GLU A 37 -14.37 -2.09 -5.88
C GLU A 37 -14.35 -1.59 -4.43
N PHE A 38 -13.72 -0.45 -4.20
CA PHE A 38 -13.72 0.23 -2.90
C PHE A 38 -14.78 1.33 -2.89
N VAL A 39 -15.80 1.17 -2.06
CA VAL A 39 -16.91 2.11 -1.87
C VAL A 39 -16.77 2.77 -0.49
N PRO A 40 -16.48 4.08 -0.42
CA PRO A 40 -16.40 4.78 0.86
C PRO A 40 -17.75 4.77 1.60
N THR A 41 -17.78 4.27 2.83
CA THR A 41 -18.99 4.28 3.69
C THR A 41 -18.92 5.37 4.75
N SER A 42 -17.72 5.76 5.17
CA SER A 42 -17.48 6.83 6.15
C SER A 42 -16.19 7.61 5.80
N ARG A 43 -15.76 8.52 6.68
CA ARG A 43 -14.43 9.15 6.56
C ARG A 43 -13.29 8.14 6.76
N ALA A 44 -13.45 7.19 7.68
CA ALA A 44 -12.44 6.23 8.09
C ALA A 44 -12.63 4.83 7.52
N ASP A 45 -13.83 4.50 7.02
CA ASP A 45 -14.22 3.15 6.62
C ASP A 45 -14.66 3.08 5.15
N MET A 46 -14.65 1.87 4.61
CA MET A 46 -15.11 1.53 3.27
C MET A 46 -15.62 0.08 3.21
N GLU A 47 -16.42 -0.15 2.18
CA GLU A 47 -16.78 -1.47 1.68
C GLU A 47 -15.82 -1.83 0.54
N ALA A 48 -15.34 -3.08 0.51
CA ALA A 48 -14.51 -3.62 -0.56
C ALA A 48 -15.21 -4.83 -1.17
N ILE A 49 -15.71 -4.69 -2.39
CA ILE A 49 -16.38 -5.75 -3.15
C ILE A 49 -15.32 -6.44 -4.01
N VAL A 50 -14.89 -7.63 -3.59
CA VAL A 50 -13.82 -8.40 -4.24
C VAL A 50 -14.43 -9.49 -5.10
N ASP A 51 -14.02 -9.57 -6.36
CA ASP A 51 -14.40 -10.61 -7.29
C ASP A 51 -13.13 -11.31 -7.82
N LEU A 52 -13.04 -12.61 -7.56
CA LEU A 52 -11.89 -13.44 -7.91
C LEU A 52 -12.15 -14.31 -9.15
N GLY A 53 -13.30 -14.15 -9.82
CA GLY A 53 -13.74 -14.94 -10.96
C GLY A 53 -14.43 -16.26 -10.58
N ASN A 54 -14.19 -16.78 -9.38
CA ASN A 54 -14.89 -17.95 -8.81
C ASN A 54 -15.92 -17.58 -7.73
N GLY A 55 -16.08 -16.29 -7.45
CA GLY A 55 -17.01 -15.78 -6.45
C GLY A 55 -16.80 -14.29 -6.20
N THR A 56 -17.84 -13.65 -5.70
CA THR A 56 -17.81 -12.28 -5.19
C THR A 56 -18.01 -12.31 -3.70
N GLN A 57 -17.28 -11.45 -3.00
CA GLN A 57 -17.43 -11.24 -1.57
C GLN A 57 -17.34 -9.76 -1.24
N THR A 58 -17.83 -9.42 -0.05
CA THR A 58 -17.84 -8.05 0.45
C THR A 58 -17.13 -8.01 1.79
N LEU A 59 -16.13 -7.13 1.90
CA LEU A 59 -15.39 -6.87 3.13
C LEU A 59 -15.72 -5.46 3.63
N TYR A 60 -15.91 -5.30 4.94
CA TYR A 60 -16.05 -3.99 5.58
C TYR A 60 -14.76 -3.70 6.35
N LEU A 61 -14.04 -2.65 5.95
CA LEU A 61 -12.69 -2.40 6.43
C LEU A 61 -12.37 -0.89 6.56
N PRO A 62 -11.47 -0.51 7.49
CA PRO A 62 -10.93 0.83 7.53
C PRO A 62 -10.16 1.15 6.24
N LYS A 63 -10.20 2.39 5.76
CA LYS A 63 -9.60 2.79 4.48
C LYS A 63 -8.10 2.50 4.36
N GLN A 64 -7.38 2.45 5.47
CA GLN A 64 -5.94 2.13 5.45
C GLN A 64 -5.65 0.71 4.91
N TYR A 65 -6.62 -0.22 5.00
CA TYR A 65 -6.48 -1.59 4.52
C TYR A 65 -6.63 -1.70 2.99
N CYS A 66 -7.02 -0.63 2.29
CA CYS A 66 -7.19 -0.69 0.82
C CYS A 66 -5.88 -1.03 0.09
N PHE A 67 -4.74 -0.57 0.60
CA PHE A 67 -3.43 -0.88 0.03
C PHE A 67 -3.09 -2.37 0.17
N ASP A 68 -3.36 -2.94 1.34
CA ASP A 68 -3.12 -4.35 1.64
C ASP A 68 -4.02 -5.27 0.80
N VAL A 69 -5.31 -4.96 0.71
CA VAL A 69 -6.26 -5.69 -0.15
C VAL A 69 -5.84 -5.62 -1.61
N THR A 70 -5.38 -4.45 -2.07
CA THR A 70 -4.93 -4.25 -3.45
C THR A 70 -3.66 -5.04 -3.75
N ASP A 71 -2.67 -5.01 -2.85
CA ASP A 71 -1.43 -5.79 -3.00
C ASP A 71 -1.70 -7.30 -2.93
N CYS A 72 -2.61 -7.75 -2.07
CA CYS A 72 -3.09 -9.13 -2.05
C CYS A 72 -3.78 -9.51 -3.36
N LEU A 73 -4.66 -8.65 -3.89
CA LEU A 73 -5.39 -8.90 -5.13
C LEU A 73 -4.45 -9.07 -6.33
N SER A 74 -3.35 -8.32 -6.38
CA SER A 74 -2.38 -8.36 -7.48
C SER A 74 -1.80 -9.75 -7.71
N CYS A 75 -1.62 -10.55 -6.66
CA CYS A 75 -0.92 -11.82 -6.72
C CYS A 75 -1.84 -13.03 -6.51
N LYS A 76 -1.86 -14.01 -7.43
CA LYS A 76 -2.85 -15.11 -7.43
C LYS A 76 -2.89 -15.88 -6.11
N HIS A 77 -1.73 -16.22 -5.56
CA HIS A 77 -1.63 -16.97 -4.30
C HIS A 77 -2.08 -16.16 -3.07
N ARG A 78 -1.97 -14.82 -3.10
CA ARG A 78 -2.44 -13.94 -2.02
C ARG A 78 -3.92 -13.63 -2.16
N ALA A 79 -4.38 -13.42 -3.39
CA ALA A 79 -5.79 -13.21 -3.71
C ALA A 79 -6.67 -14.38 -3.24
N ALA A 80 -6.16 -15.61 -3.31
CA ALA A 80 -6.85 -16.80 -2.79
C ALA A 80 -7.11 -16.77 -1.28
N LYS A 81 -6.45 -15.88 -0.52
CA LYS A 81 -6.66 -15.68 0.92
C LYS A 81 -7.68 -14.58 1.23
N LEU A 82 -8.10 -13.80 0.24
CA LEU A 82 -9.09 -12.75 0.43
C LEU A 82 -10.45 -13.28 0.95
N PRO A 83 -10.93 -14.49 0.58
CA PRO A 83 -12.14 -15.08 1.15
C PRO A 83 -12.15 -15.19 2.68
N ASP A 84 -10.99 -15.46 3.27
CA ASP A 84 -10.80 -15.58 4.72
C ASP A 84 -10.10 -14.34 5.30
N TYR A 85 -10.21 -13.20 4.61
CA TYR A 85 -9.55 -11.97 5.03
C TYR A 85 -10.21 -11.44 6.30
N HIS A 86 -9.42 -11.38 7.36
CA HIS A 86 -9.81 -10.75 8.61
C HIS A 86 -8.93 -9.55 8.85
N VAL A 87 -9.56 -8.44 9.25
CA VAL A 87 -8.87 -7.26 9.76
C VAL A 87 -8.06 -7.70 10.98
N ARG A 88 -6.74 -7.73 10.81
CA ARG A 88 -5.77 -7.97 11.89
C ARG A 88 -5.04 -6.67 12.16
N TYR A 89 -4.41 -6.56 13.33
CA TYR A 89 -3.51 -5.44 13.56
C TYR A 89 -2.39 -5.49 12.53
N LEU A 90 -2.45 -4.54 11.60
CA LEU A 90 -1.49 -4.36 10.53
C LEU A 90 -0.45 -3.38 11.03
N LEU A 91 0.82 -3.82 11.13
CA LEU A 91 1.93 -2.94 11.48
C LEU A 91 2.01 -1.78 10.48
N GLN A 92 1.51 -0.62 10.92
CA GLN A 92 1.57 0.63 10.17
C GLN A 92 2.94 1.25 10.36
N LEU A 93 3.32 2.14 9.45
CA LEU A 93 4.54 2.94 9.62
C LEU A 93 4.63 3.64 11.00
N SER A 94 3.49 4.10 11.54
CA SER A 94 3.45 4.75 12.86
C SER A 94 3.92 3.85 13.99
N ASP A 95 3.68 2.54 13.88
CA ASP A 95 4.08 1.58 14.91
C ASP A 95 5.61 1.47 14.96
N TYR A 96 6.26 1.46 13.79
CA TYR A 96 7.72 1.50 13.66
C TYR A 96 8.33 2.81 14.18
N ILE A 97 7.71 3.94 13.85
CA ILE A 97 8.15 5.26 14.33
C ILE A 97 8.10 5.31 15.86
N GLN A 98 7.08 4.71 16.48
CA GLN A 98 6.96 4.65 17.93
C GLN A 98 8.01 3.73 18.55
N GLU A 99 8.25 2.57 17.95
CA GLU A 99 9.23 1.58 18.43
C GLU A 99 10.67 2.11 18.37
N GLU A 100 11.02 2.80 17.28
CA GLU A 100 12.36 3.37 17.05
C GLU A 100 12.53 4.79 17.60
N GLN A 101 11.62 5.25 18.46
CA GLN A 101 11.67 6.56 19.12
C GLN A 101 11.67 7.80 18.18
N GLY A 102 11.12 7.70 16.97
CA GLY A 102 10.88 8.86 16.11
C GLY A 102 10.92 8.61 14.61
N GLU A 103 10.79 9.70 13.85
CA GLU A 103 10.76 9.67 12.36
C GLU A 103 12.14 9.48 11.72
N GLN A 104 13.20 9.50 12.51
CA GLN A 104 14.57 9.50 12.01
C GLN A 104 14.90 8.28 11.13
N PRO A 105 14.53 7.03 11.49
CA PRO A 105 14.78 5.87 10.63
C PRO A 105 14.03 5.94 9.29
N LEU A 106 12.84 6.56 9.27
CA LEU A 106 12.11 6.77 8.02
C LEU A 106 12.85 7.77 7.13
N LYS A 107 13.38 8.85 7.69
CA LYS A 107 14.16 9.84 6.93
C LYS A 107 15.47 9.24 6.40
N GLU A 108 16.10 8.36 7.18
CA GLU A 108 17.27 7.61 6.76
C GLU A 108 16.95 6.65 5.62
N LEU A 109 15.88 5.85 5.74
CA LEU A 109 15.39 5.01 4.65
C LEU A 109 15.08 5.83 3.40
N GLN A 110 14.46 7.00 3.57
CA GLN A 110 14.17 7.87 2.44
C GLN A 110 15.43 8.39 1.76
N THR A 111 16.44 8.76 2.54
CA THR A 111 17.75 9.21 2.03
C THR A 111 18.50 8.07 1.35
N GLU A 112 18.48 6.88 1.94
CA GLU A 112 19.11 5.67 1.40
C GLU A 112 18.50 5.31 0.04
N LEU A 113 17.17 5.34 -0.09
CA LEU A 113 16.48 5.11 -1.36
C LEU A 113 16.75 6.20 -2.40
N ALA A 114 16.95 7.45 -1.97
CA ALA A 114 17.31 8.52 -2.89
C ALA A 114 18.72 8.34 -3.47
N GLN A 115 19.61 7.68 -2.73
CA GLN A 115 20.99 7.38 -3.15
C GLN A 115 21.12 6.01 -3.84
N ASN A 116 20.26 5.06 -3.46
CA ASN A 116 20.20 3.70 -3.98
C ASN A 116 18.72 3.31 -4.25
N PRO A 117 18.17 3.69 -5.42
CA PRO A 117 16.78 3.41 -5.77
C PRO A 117 16.45 1.92 -5.84
N ASP A 118 17.44 1.06 -6.06
CA ASP A 118 17.30 -0.39 -6.21
C ASP A 118 17.52 -1.15 -4.87
N LEU A 119 17.27 -0.48 -3.74
CA LEU A 119 17.37 -1.11 -2.41
C LEU A 119 16.36 -2.27 -2.29
N GLU A 120 16.85 -3.50 -2.36
CA GLU A 120 15.99 -4.69 -2.35
C GLU A 120 15.36 -4.96 -0.99
N ARG A 121 16.09 -4.70 0.11
CA ARG A 121 15.62 -4.98 1.48
C ARG A 121 16.26 -4.06 2.51
N ARG A 122 15.53 -3.77 3.58
CA ARG A 122 16.03 -3.04 4.74
C ARG A 122 15.39 -3.57 6.02
N GLU A 123 16.04 -3.38 7.16
CA GLU A 123 15.45 -3.63 8.48
C GLU A 123 14.89 -2.34 9.07
N LEU A 124 13.67 -2.37 9.58
CA LEU A 124 12.98 -1.26 10.25
C LEU A 124 12.13 -1.79 11.41
N GLY A 125 12.38 -1.34 12.65
CA GLY A 125 11.72 -1.86 13.87
C GLY A 125 11.74 -3.38 13.94
N GLY A 126 12.92 -3.98 13.77
CA GLY A 126 13.14 -5.43 13.81
C GLY A 126 12.47 -6.24 12.69
N ASN A 127 11.89 -5.60 11.68
CA ASN A 127 11.22 -6.24 10.56
C ASN A 127 11.97 -6.05 9.25
N ILE A 128 11.99 -7.09 8.41
CA ILE A 128 12.50 -6.98 7.04
C ILE A 128 11.41 -6.36 6.16
N ILE A 129 11.76 -5.23 5.55
CA ILE A 129 10.94 -4.52 4.58
C ILE A 129 11.56 -4.58 3.19
N PHE A 130 10.69 -4.61 2.18
CA PHE A 130 11.01 -4.52 0.76
C PHE A 130 10.48 -3.17 0.26
N PRO A 131 11.34 -2.13 0.25
CA PRO A 131 10.93 -0.81 -0.22
C PRO A 131 10.86 -0.77 -1.76
N THR A 132 9.90 -0.05 -2.29
CA THR A 132 9.80 0.25 -3.73
C THR A 132 9.48 1.72 -3.89
N TYR A 133 10.35 2.45 -4.60
CA TYR A 133 10.08 3.84 -4.99
C TYR A 133 9.40 3.87 -6.36
N TYR A 134 8.26 4.55 -6.44
CA TYR A 134 7.54 4.74 -7.70
C TYR A 134 6.92 6.13 -7.78
N ARG A 135 7.36 6.96 -8.74
CA ARG A 135 6.73 8.26 -9.09
C ARG A 135 6.33 9.13 -7.88
N GLY A 136 7.21 9.25 -6.89
CA GLY A 136 6.97 10.08 -5.70
C GLY A 136 6.14 9.41 -4.61
N ILE A 137 5.96 8.09 -4.65
CA ILE A 137 5.53 7.29 -3.51
C ILE A 137 6.59 6.28 -3.10
N LEU A 138 6.60 5.94 -1.81
CA LEU A 138 7.34 4.83 -1.25
C LEU A 138 6.36 3.75 -0.82
N ILE A 139 6.49 2.56 -1.38
CA ILE A 139 5.72 1.37 -1.05
C ILE A 139 6.61 0.50 -0.16
N LEU A 140 6.15 0.18 1.04
CA LEU A 140 6.83 -0.73 1.96
C LEU A 140 6.03 -2.02 2.04
N ARG A 141 6.63 -3.12 1.57
CA ARG A 141 6.10 -4.48 1.77
C ARG A 141 6.93 -5.18 2.85
N TYR A 142 6.37 -6.22 3.45
CA TYR A 142 6.96 -6.90 4.59
C TYR A 142 7.12 -8.39 4.28
N ASP A 143 8.16 -9.00 4.84
CA ASP A 143 8.35 -10.46 4.77
C ASP A 143 7.33 -11.22 5.63
N LEU A 144 6.85 -10.58 6.69
CA LEU A 144 5.83 -11.16 7.57
C LEU A 144 4.46 -11.15 6.90
N ALA A 145 3.77 -12.30 6.99
CA ALA A 145 2.40 -12.49 6.52
C ALA A 145 1.36 -11.56 7.20
N SER A 146 1.73 -10.79 8.22
CA SER A 146 0.89 -9.84 8.96
C SER A 146 1.26 -8.37 8.75
N GLY A 147 2.32 -8.06 8.01
CA GLY A 147 2.70 -6.67 7.71
C GLY A 147 1.85 -6.12 6.57
N CYS A 148 1.29 -4.91 6.73
CA CYS A 148 0.50 -4.31 5.66
C CYS A 148 1.35 -3.64 4.61
N THR A 149 0.84 -3.55 3.39
CA THR A 149 1.45 -2.64 2.42
C THR A 149 1.27 -1.18 2.86
N ASN A 150 2.35 -0.53 3.29
CA ASN A 150 2.36 0.89 3.63
C ASN A 150 2.72 1.70 2.38
N VAL A 151 1.88 2.68 2.00
CA VAL A 151 2.14 3.57 0.86
C VAL A 151 2.24 5.01 1.34
N LEU A 152 3.39 5.64 1.11
CA LEU A 152 3.75 6.94 1.65
C LEU A 152 4.07 7.91 0.52
N GLU A 153 3.81 9.21 0.72
CA GLU A 153 4.36 10.20 -0.20
C GLU A 153 5.87 10.34 0.03
N PHE A 154 6.61 10.45 -1.07
CA PHE A 154 8.05 10.58 -1.09
C PHE A 154 8.42 11.79 -1.94
N ASN A 155 8.86 12.85 -1.28
CA ASN A 155 9.40 14.02 -1.95
C ASN A 155 10.93 13.89 -1.96
N ALA A 156 11.51 13.54 -3.10
CA ALA A 156 12.97 13.48 -3.29
C ALA A 156 13.66 14.87 -3.24
N THR A 157 12.88 15.94 -3.03
CA THR A 157 13.24 17.31 -3.40
C THR A 157 13.98 18.12 -2.33
N THR A 158 14.68 17.50 -1.36
CA THR A 158 15.38 18.28 -0.32
C THR A 158 16.87 18.00 -0.13
N SER A 159 17.58 17.28 -1.01
CA SER A 159 19.07 17.33 -0.94
C SER A 159 19.89 16.94 -2.17
N LEU A 160 19.32 16.46 -3.28
CA LEU A 160 20.13 15.93 -4.39
C LEU A 160 20.25 16.84 -5.63
N LEU A 161 19.57 18.00 -5.66
CA LEU A 161 19.68 18.97 -6.75
C LEU A 161 20.48 20.24 -6.39
N ASP A 162 20.82 20.44 -5.12
CA ASP A 162 21.68 21.56 -4.67
C ASP A 162 23.17 21.16 -4.59
N ALA A 163 23.52 19.97 -5.08
CA ALA A 163 24.88 19.42 -5.07
C ALA A 163 25.49 19.24 -6.48
N LYS A 164 25.23 20.17 -7.40
CA LYS A 164 25.98 20.31 -8.65
C LYS A 164 26.40 21.75 -8.90
#